data_AF-A0A925S8A4-F1
#
_entry.id   AF-A0A925S8A4-F1
#
_cell.length_a   1.000
_cell.length_b   1.000
_cell.length_c   1.000
_cell.angle_alpha   90.00
_cell.angle_beta   90.00
_cell.angle_gamma   90.00
#
_symmetry.space_group_name_H-M   'P 1'
#
loop_
_entity.id
_entity.type
_entity.pdbx_description
1 polymer ?
#
loop_
_entity_poly.entity_id
_entity_poly.type
_entity_poly.pdbx_seq_one_letter_code
_entity_poly.pdbx_strand_id
1 'polypeptide(L)' 'KVIKSNGKTFPTQTDLSVQISKDMKKRGFKFVGPTIVYAWMQAVGIVNDHSSECFRREKV' A
#
# COMPACT_ATOMS: atom_id res chain seq x y z
N LYS A 1 0.21 -9.28 6.62
CA LYS A 1 -0.37 -8.59 7.80
C LYS A 1 -1.62 -7.87 7.34
N VAL A 2 -2.65 -7.78 8.18
CA VAL A 2 -3.93 -7.16 7.82
C VAL A 2 -4.45 -6.31 8.98
N ILE A 3 -5.20 -5.26 8.65
CA ILE A 3 -5.97 -4.48 9.62
C ILE A 3 -7.43 -4.93 9.51
N LYS A 4 -8.08 -5.15 10.65
CA LYS A 4 -9.51 -5.46 10.71
C LYS A 4 -10.25 -4.22 11.22
N SER A 5 -11.30 -3.81 10.51
CA SER A 5 -12.16 -2.69 10.93
C SER A 5 -13.57 -2.88 10.36
N ASN A 6 -14.60 -2.70 11.20
CA ASN A 6 -16.02 -2.84 10.84
C ASN A 6 -16.36 -4.15 10.09
N GLY A 7 -15.82 -5.28 10.56
CA GLY A 7 -16.03 -6.59 9.93
C GLY A 7 -15.30 -6.79 8.59
N LYS A 8 -14.61 -5.77 8.08
CA LYS A 8 -13.81 -5.84 6.85
C LYS A 8 -12.33 -6.03 7.18
N THR A 9 -11.61 -6.66 6.26
CA THR A 9 -10.17 -6.90 6.36
C THR A 9 -9.45 -6.13 5.27
N PHE A 10 -8.43 -5.37 5.64
CA PHE A 10 -7.63 -4.54 4.74
C PHE A 10 -6.19 -5.05 4.71
N PRO A 11 -5.60 -5.29 3.53
CA PRO A 11 -4.20 -5.66 3.43
C PRO A 11 -3.32 -4.49 3.89
N THR A 12 -2.18 -4.80 4.52
CA THR A 12 -1.16 -3.78 4.85
C THR A 12 0.11 -3.89 4.01
N GLN A 13 0.12 -4.82 3.07
CA GLN A 13 1.18 -5.04 2.08
C GLN A 13 0.65 -5.95 0.98
N THR A 14 1.30 -5.92 -0.18
CA THR A 14 1.02 -6.81 -1.33
C THR A 14 2.33 -7.44 -1.80
N ASP A 15 2.25 -8.46 -2.66
CA ASP A 15 3.44 -9.06 -3.25
C ASP A 15 4.26 -8.03 -4.04
N LEU A 16 3.58 -7.09 -4.71
CA LEU A 16 4.21 -5.96 -5.39
C LEU A 16 4.95 -5.04 -4.40
N SER A 17 4.34 -4.69 -3.26
CA SER A 17 5.02 -3.84 -2.26
C SER A 17 6.22 -4.54 -1.62
N VAL A 18 6.18 -5.88 -1.49
CA VAL A 18 7.33 -6.69 -1.06
C VAL A 18 8.44 -6.65 -2.09
N GLN A 19 8.13 -6.79 -3.38
CA GLN A 19 9.10 -6.72 -4.47
C GLN A 19 9.77 -5.34 -4.51
N ILE A 20 8.98 -4.26 -4.56
CA ILE A 20 9.50 -2.89 -4.60
C ILE A 20 10.32 -2.59 -3.33
N SER A 21 9.87 -3.01 -2.15
CA SER A 21 10.65 -2.89 -0.90
C SER A 21 12.04 -3.53 -1.01
N LYS A 22 12.15 -4.73 -1.58
CA LYS A 22 13.44 -5.40 -1.79
C LYS A 22 14.33 -4.60 -2.75
N ASP A 23 13.77 -4.09 -3.84
CA ASP A 23 14.52 -3.33 -4.84
C ASP A 23 14.98 -1.96 -4.32
N MET A 24 14.14 -1.26 -3.56
CA MET A 24 14.53 -0.03 -2.88
C MET A 24 15.65 -0.27 -1.86
N LYS A 25 15.58 -1.35 -1.07
CA LYS A 25 16.68 -1.72 -0.15
C LYS A 25 17.98 -1.99 -0.88
N LYS A 26 17.94 -2.72 -2.01
CA LYS A 26 19.13 -2.97 -2.85
C LYS A 26 19.74 -1.67 -3.38
N ARG A 27 18.91 -0.67 -3.68
CA ARG A 27 19.33 0.67 -4.12
C ARG A 27 19.78 1.59 -2.98
N GLY A 28 19.88 1.08 -1.75
CA GLY A 28 20.42 1.80 -0.60
C GLY A 28 19.40 2.55 0.25
N PHE A 29 18.12 2.54 -0.11
CA PHE A 29 17.08 3.20 0.68
C PHE A 29 16.91 2.52 2.05
N LYS A 30 16.65 3.32 3.08
CA LYS A 30 16.37 2.88 4.46
C LYS A 30 14.92 3.19 4.81
N PHE A 31 14.39 2.51 5.84
CA PHE A 31 12.99 2.66 6.27
C PHE A 31 11.95 2.35 5.17
N VAL A 32 12.28 1.45 4.24
CA VAL A 32 11.41 1.05 3.12
C VAL A 32 10.88 -0.37 3.30
N GLY A 33 10.28 -0.67 4.45
CA GLY A 33 9.63 -1.97 4.69
C GLY A 33 8.38 -2.17 3.80
N PRO A 34 7.92 -3.40 3.53
CA PRO A 34 6.81 -3.65 2.61
C PRO A 34 5.50 -2.93 2.95
N THR A 35 5.19 -2.74 4.24
CA THR A 35 4.04 -1.94 4.69
C THR A 35 4.20 -0.45 4.43
N ILE A 36 5.41 0.10 4.62
CA ILE A 36 5.70 1.51 4.31
C ILE A 36 5.58 1.74 2.80
N VAL A 37 6.16 0.82 2.01
CA VAL A 37 6.08 0.89 0.55
C VAL A 37 4.65 0.77 0.06
N TYR A 38 3.83 -0.11 0.65
CA TYR A 38 2.42 -0.21 0.29
C TYR A 38 1.64 1.07 0.61
N ALA A 39 1.82 1.63 1.80
CA ALA A 39 1.21 2.91 2.17
C ALA A 39 1.66 4.05 1.24
N TRP A 40 2.93 4.08 0.86
CA TRP A 40 3.44 5.02 -0.13
C TRP A 40 2.79 4.83 -1.51
N MET A 41 2.67 3.58 -1.99
CA MET A 41 1.99 3.26 -3.25
C MET A 41 0.54 3.75 -3.27
N GLN A 42 -0.19 3.62 -2.15
CA GLN A 42 -1.53 4.17 -2.00
C GLN A 42 -1.53 5.70 -2.06
N ALA A 43 -0.60 6.35 -1.36
CA ALA A 43 -0.52 7.82 -1.29
C ALA A 43 -0.17 8.48 -2.63
N VAL A 44 0.68 7.84 -3.45
CA VAL A 44 1.12 8.40 -4.74
C VAL A 44 0.30 7.92 -5.94
N GLY A 45 -0.76 7.14 -5.71
CA GLY A 45 -1.68 6.70 -6.77
C GLY A 45 -1.21 5.50 -7.59
N ILE A 46 -0.19 4.76 -7.15
CA ILE A 46 0.17 3.46 -7.76
C ILE A 46 -0.92 2.42 -7.47
N VAL A 47 -1.60 2.54 -6.32
CA VAL A 47 -2.75 1.70 -5.94
C VAL A 47 -3.89 2.60 -5.51
N ASN A 48 -5.08 2.40 -6.08
CA ASN A 48 -6.30 3.06 -5.65
C ASN A 48 -7.08 2.17 -4.67
N ASP A 49 -6.78 2.36 -3.38
CA ASP A 49 -7.44 1.65 -2.28
C ASP A 49 -8.49 2.50 -1.55
N HIS A 50 -9.00 3.55 -2.20
CA HIS A 50 -10.15 4.28 -1.64
C HIS A 50 -11.31 3.31 -1.39
N SER A 51 -12.07 3.50 -0.31
CA SER A 51 -13.30 2.72 -0.04
C SER A 51 -14.23 2.74 -1.26
N SER A 52 -14.97 1.65 -1.49
CA SER A 52 -15.95 1.55 -2.58
C SER A 52 -17.01 2.66 -2.56
N GLU A 53 -17.31 3.17 -1.37
CA GLU A 53 -18.28 4.25 -1.15
C GLU A 53 -17.63 5.65 -1.15
N CYS A 54 -16.31 5.74 -1.38
CA CYS A 54 -15.61 7.03 -1.38
C CYS A 54 -15.90 7.80 -2.67
N PHE A 55 -16.45 9.02 -2.56
CA PHE A 55 -16.75 9.92 -3.69
C PHE A 55 -15.54 10.28 -4.59
N ARG A 56 -14.32 9.97 -4.14
CA ARG A 56 -13.07 10.20 -4.89
C ARG A 56 -12.59 8.98 -5.67
N ARG A 57 -13.10 7.77 -5.39
CA ARG A 57 -12.54 6.51 -5.92
C ARG A 57 -12.47 6.47 -7.44
N GLU A 58 -13.47 6.99 -8.16
CA GLU A 58 -13.47 7.03 -9.63
C GLU A 58 -12.63 8.17 -10.23
N LYS A 59 -12.23 9.13 -9.40
CA LYS A 59 -11.56 10.37 -9.82
C LYS A 59 -10.05 10.34 -9.58
N VAL A 60 -9.52 9.21 -9.12
CA VAL A 60 -8.11 9.01 -8.76
C VAL A 60 -7.58 7.69 -9.31
#